data_AF-A0A285C155-F1
#
_entry.id   AF-A0A285C155-F1
#
_cell.length_a   1.000
_cell.length_b   1.000
_cell.length_c   1.000
_cell.angle_alpha   90.00
_cell.angle_beta   90.00
_cell.angle_gamma   90.00
#
_symmetry.space_group_name_H-M   'P 1'
#
loop_
_entity.id
_entity.type
_entity.pdbx_description
1 polymer ?
#
loop_
_entity_poly.entity_id
_entity_poly.type
_entity_poly.pdbx_seq_one_letter_code
_entity_poly.pdbx_strand_id
1 'polypeptide(L)'
;MNSSAFIDPDGDRLAYSAALIDGSSLPAWLSFDATTGAISGTPDTPGKLSVVITAKDAGDLTAEDIFDINISSLDVDINGTSGADKLSGGNGNDTLSGLAGNDVLNGNAGNDWLDGGSGIDFMAGGAGDDTYLVNSFWDRVVENAHGGRDAVIASISYILGDNLENLVLSGASAIIGIGNSTANQITGSAAANIIWGGAGNDMLSGKGGVDTLLGDTGDDSLDGGVGNDLLIGGTGTDTYSFGRGFGKDIIVENDSTLGVLDTVKFLSDIIPEQIWFQRGGNNLEVSIIGSHDKLVIKDWYLSSGAHVEQFKTAGGLMLLGSQVDSLVTAMAGFEPPESGQTILPPSYEAILDPLISAFWL
;
A
#
# COMPACT_ATOMS: atom_id res chain seq x y z
N MET A 1 -30.72 -27.54 10.27
CA MET A 1 -30.52 -27.54 11.74
C MET A 1 -29.77 -28.80 12.18
N ASN A 2 -29.00 -28.74 13.27
CA ASN A 2 -28.48 -29.96 13.92
C ASN A 2 -29.65 -30.63 14.69
N SER A 3 -29.73 -31.96 14.69
CA SER A 3 -30.83 -32.72 15.29
C SER A 3 -30.94 -32.61 16.82
N SER A 4 -30.03 -31.88 17.47
CA SER A 4 -29.99 -31.63 18.91
C SER A 4 -30.33 -30.18 19.30
N ALA A 5 -30.76 -29.34 18.35
CA ALA A 5 -31.05 -27.92 18.63
C ALA A 5 -32.25 -27.74 19.58
N PHE A 6 -33.23 -28.64 19.51
CA PHE A 6 -34.38 -28.69 20.40
C PHE A 6 -34.54 -30.11 20.93
N ILE A 7 -34.70 -30.27 22.24
CA ILE A 7 -34.93 -31.55 22.90
C ILE A 7 -36.18 -31.41 23.76
N ASP A 8 -37.16 -32.27 23.50
CA ASP A 8 -38.35 -32.37 24.33
C ASP A 8 -38.06 -33.23 25.58
N PRO A 9 -38.29 -32.72 26.82
CA PRO A 9 -38.02 -33.47 28.04
C PRO A 9 -38.87 -34.74 28.23
N ASP A 10 -40.09 -34.75 27.69
CA ASP A 10 -41.06 -35.83 27.86
C ASP A 10 -41.09 -36.77 26.64
N GLY A 11 -40.32 -36.45 25.59
CA GLY A 11 -40.12 -37.26 24.39
C GLY A 11 -41.19 -37.05 23.32
N ASP A 12 -41.95 -35.96 23.40
CA ASP A 12 -42.99 -35.63 22.44
C ASP A 12 -42.41 -35.27 21.06
N ARG A 13 -43.23 -35.45 20.02
CA ARG A 13 -42.84 -35.07 18.66
C ARG A 13 -42.96 -33.56 18.49
N LEU A 14 -41.83 -32.90 18.26
CA LEU A 14 -41.78 -31.47 18.00
C LEU A 14 -42.28 -31.13 16.58
N ALA A 15 -43.11 -30.09 16.49
CA ALA A 15 -43.45 -29.39 15.25
C ALA A 15 -42.62 -28.11 15.14
N TYR A 16 -42.09 -27.81 13.96
CA TYR A 16 -41.24 -26.65 13.73
C TYR A 16 -41.93 -25.60 12.85
N SER A 17 -41.72 -24.33 13.18
CA SER A 17 -42.09 -23.18 12.35
C SER A 17 -40.96 -22.16 12.31
N ALA A 18 -40.94 -21.33 11.26
CA ALA A 18 -39.95 -20.28 11.08
C ALA A 18 -40.64 -18.92 10.83
N ALA A 19 -40.12 -17.88 11.47
CA ALA A 19 -40.55 -16.49 11.27
C ALA A 19 -39.35 -15.55 11.39
N LEU A 20 -39.52 -14.28 11.02
CA LEU A 20 -38.53 -13.25 11.32
C LEU A 20 -38.59 -12.89 12.81
N ILE A 21 -37.54 -12.20 13.29
CA ILE A 21 -37.42 -11.83 14.72
C ILE A 21 -38.56 -10.94 15.23
N ASP A 22 -39.21 -10.20 14.34
CA ASP A 22 -40.38 -9.37 14.64
C ASP A 22 -41.72 -10.14 14.57
N GLY A 23 -41.67 -11.45 14.33
CA GLY A 23 -42.82 -12.34 14.18
C GLY A 23 -43.47 -12.30 12.79
N SER A 24 -42.94 -11.52 11.84
CA SER A 24 -43.45 -11.51 10.47
C SER A 24 -43.05 -12.77 9.69
N SER A 25 -43.76 -13.06 8.60
CA SER A 25 -43.47 -14.21 7.74
C SER A 25 -42.11 -14.08 7.05
N LEU A 26 -41.49 -15.22 6.73
CA LEU A 26 -40.27 -15.23 5.92
C LEU A 26 -40.48 -14.50 4.57
N PRO A 27 -39.45 -13.82 4.04
CA PRO A 27 -39.48 -13.24 2.70
C PRO A 27 -39.85 -14.27 1.63
N ALA A 28 -40.46 -13.83 0.53
CA ALA A 28 -40.95 -14.74 -0.52
C ALA A 28 -39.86 -15.62 -1.14
N TRP A 29 -38.60 -15.17 -1.12
CA TRP A 29 -37.45 -15.92 -1.63
C TRP A 29 -36.93 -16.98 -0.66
N LEU A 30 -37.35 -16.98 0.61
CA LEU A 30 -36.82 -17.85 1.67
C LEU A 30 -37.87 -18.86 2.14
N SER A 31 -37.50 -20.14 2.09
CA SER A 31 -38.34 -21.26 2.49
C SER A 31 -37.72 -22.03 3.65
N PHE A 32 -38.58 -22.51 4.56
CA PHE A 32 -38.23 -23.42 5.64
C PHE A 32 -39.02 -24.72 5.51
N ASP A 33 -38.31 -25.85 5.37
CA ASP A 33 -38.90 -27.18 5.40
C ASP A 33 -38.90 -27.71 6.84
N ALA A 34 -40.07 -27.70 7.48
CA ALA A 34 -40.26 -28.17 8.86
C ALA A 34 -40.00 -29.68 9.06
N THR A 35 -39.94 -30.47 7.99
CA THR A 35 -39.65 -31.91 8.07
C THR A 35 -38.16 -32.18 8.15
N THR A 36 -37.38 -31.47 7.34
CA THR A 36 -35.92 -31.66 7.23
C THR A 36 -35.12 -30.64 8.04
N GLY A 37 -35.75 -29.56 8.48
CA GLY A 37 -35.09 -28.43 9.13
C GLY A 37 -34.16 -27.66 8.20
N ALA A 38 -34.35 -27.79 6.88
CA ALA A 38 -33.61 -27.08 5.85
C ALA A 38 -34.19 -25.69 5.60
N ILE A 39 -33.30 -24.71 5.45
CA ILE A 39 -33.62 -23.35 5.00
C ILE A 39 -33.02 -23.20 3.61
N SER A 40 -33.79 -22.73 2.63
CA SER A 40 -33.34 -22.58 1.25
C SER A 40 -33.99 -21.37 0.58
N GLY A 41 -33.28 -20.70 -0.33
CA GLY A 41 -33.78 -19.52 -1.01
C GLY A 41 -32.75 -18.85 -1.91
N THR A 42 -33.20 -17.88 -2.71
CA THR A 42 -32.33 -17.03 -3.54
C THR A 42 -32.67 -15.56 -3.29
N PRO A 43 -31.89 -14.87 -2.45
CA PRO A 43 -32.18 -13.49 -2.06
C PRO A 43 -31.94 -12.50 -3.19
N ASP A 44 -32.75 -11.44 -3.22
CA ASP A 44 -32.64 -10.37 -4.23
C ASP A 44 -31.58 -9.31 -3.85
N THR A 45 -31.22 -9.21 -2.57
CA THR A 45 -30.26 -8.22 -2.05
C THR A 45 -29.34 -8.84 -1.00
N PRO A 46 -28.04 -8.47 -0.99
CA PRO A 46 -27.15 -8.77 0.13
C PRO A 46 -27.67 -8.22 1.46
N GLY A 47 -27.31 -8.86 2.57
CA GLY A 47 -27.74 -8.43 3.89
C GLY A 47 -27.66 -9.50 4.96
N LYS A 48 -28.13 -9.15 6.16
CA LYS A 48 -28.31 -10.09 7.26
C LYS A 48 -29.78 -10.32 7.51
N LEU A 49 -30.15 -11.57 7.72
CA LEU A 49 -31.50 -11.95 8.09
C LEU A 49 -31.46 -12.92 9.26
N SER A 50 -32.01 -12.51 10.39
CA SER A 50 -32.19 -13.40 11.55
C SER A 50 -33.54 -14.08 11.45
N VAL A 51 -33.54 -15.41 11.41
CA VAL A 51 -34.74 -16.25 11.40
C VAL A 51 -34.90 -16.90 12.77
N VAL A 52 -36.07 -16.78 13.37
CA VAL A 52 -36.44 -17.49 14.58
C VAL A 52 -37.07 -18.82 14.17
N ILE A 53 -36.54 -19.91 14.70
CA ILE A 53 -37.16 -21.23 14.61
C ILE A 53 -37.83 -21.51 15.95
N THR A 54 -39.13 -21.77 15.90
CA THR A 54 -39.92 -22.20 17.06
C THR A 54 -40.17 -23.70 16.97
N ALA A 55 -39.75 -24.44 17.99
CA ALA A 55 -40.16 -25.81 18.24
C ALA A 55 -41.36 -25.82 19.18
N LYS A 56 -42.40 -26.59 18.83
CA LYS A 56 -43.64 -26.70 19.59
C LYS A 56 -43.97 -28.16 19.88
N ASP A 57 -44.27 -28.48 21.13
CA ASP A 57 -44.69 -29.82 21.54
C ASP A 57 -46.20 -30.07 21.31
N ALA A 58 -46.70 -31.24 21.73
CA ALA A 58 -48.12 -31.58 21.64
C ALA A 58 -49.00 -30.88 22.70
N GLY A 59 -48.38 -30.31 23.74
CA GLY A 59 -49.01 -29.58 24.84
C GLY A 59 -49.04 -28.05 24.67
N ASP A 60 -48.66 -27.56 23.49
CA ASP A 60 -48.52 -26.14 23.13
C ASP A 60 -47.37 -25.38 23.81
N LEU A 61 -46.42 -26.06 24.49
CA LEU A 61 -45.19 -25.45 24.96
C LEU A 61 -44.24 -25.20 23.77
N THR A 62 -43.47 -24.12 23.85
CA THR A 62 -42.57 -23.69 22.78
C THR A 62 -41.17 -23.40 23.28
N ALA A 63 -40.19 -23.62 22.42
CA ALA A 63 -38.81 -23.20 22.57
C ALA A 63 -38.33 -22.55 21.26
N GLU A 64 -37.47 -21.55 21.35
CA GLU A 64 -37.02 -20.76 20.19
C GLU A 64 -35.49 -20.72 20.12
N ASP A 65 -34.96 -20.67 18.90
CA ASP A 65 -33.55 -20.38 18.62
C ASP A 65 -33.43 -19.47 17.40
N ILE A 66 -32.37 -18.67 17.34
CA ILE A 66 -32.14 -17.66 16.31
C ILE A 66 -31.03 -18.14 15.38
N PHE A 67 -31.32 -18.11 14.08
CA PHE A 67 -30.38 -18.45 13.02
C PHE A 67 -30.12 -17.22 12.16
N ASP A 68 -28.89 -16.72 12.22
CA ASP A 68 -28.44 -15.62 11.38
C ASP A 68 -28.02 -16.13 10.00
N ILE A 69 -28.69 -15.65 8.97
CA ILE A 69 -28.34 -15.87 7.56
C ILE A 69 -27.58 -14.63 7.08
N ASN A 70 -26.33 -14.84 6.67
CA ASN A 70 -25.55 -13.82 5.98
C ASN A 70 -25.69 -14.05 4.48
N ILE A 71 -26.18 -13.04 3.77
CA ILE A 71 -26.35 -13.04 2.32
C ILE A 71 -25.28 -12.11 1.75
N SER A 72 -24.34 -12.67 0.99
CA SER A 72 -23.34 -11.91 0.24
C SER A 72 -23.78 -11.76 -1.22
N SER A 73 -23.20 -10.76 -1.89
CA SER A 73 -23.14 -10.75 -3.36
C SER A 73 -22.39 -12.00 -3.84
N LEU A 74 -22.65 -12.41 -5.09
CA LEU A 74 -21.93 -13.51 -5.73
C LEU A 74 -20.70 -12.96 -6.42
N ASP A 75 -19.53 -13.49 -6.06
CA ASP A 75 -18.28 -13.28 -6.77
C ASP A 75 -18.26 -14.16 -8.03
N VAL A 76 -17.90 -13.60 -9.18
CA VAL A 76 -17.84 -14.32 -10.47
C VAL A 76 -16.47 -14.24 -11.13
N ASP A 77 -16.06 -15.37 -11.72
CA ASP A 77 -14.87 -15.47 -12.57
C ASP A 77 -15.32 -15.55 -14.04
N ILE A 78 -15.06 -14.49 -14.81
CA ILE A 78 -15.46 -14.37 -16.21
C ILE A 78 -14.23 -14.34 -17.10
N ASN A 79 -14.14 -15.33 -18.00
CA ASN A 79 -13.15 -15.33 -19.07
C ASN A 79 -13.84 -15.04 -20.41
N GLY A 80 -13.30 -14.07 -21.14
CA GLY A 80 -13.65 -13.75 -22.51
C GLY A 80 -13.14 -14.80 -23.50
N THR A 81 -13.02 -14.36 -24.74
CA THR A 81 -12.61 -15.17 -25.90
C THR A 81 -11.37 -14.55 -26.53
N SER A 82 -11.03 -14.95 -27.76
CA SER A 82 -9.98 -14.27 -28.53
C SER A 82 -10.51 -13.15 -29.43
N GLY A 83 -11.76 -12.75 -29.23
CA GLY A 83 -12.43 -11.67 -29.97
C GLY A 83 -12.75 -10.50 -29.05
N ALA A 84 -13.40 -9.47 -29.59
CA ALA A 84 -13.84 -8.35 -28.77
C ALA A 84 -15.04 -8.75 -27.89
N ASP A 85 -14.86 -8.65 -26.58
CA ASP A 85 -15.80 -9.07 -25.56
C ASP A 85 -16.36 -7.89 -24.75
N LYS A 86 -17.52 -8.13 -24.12
CA LYS A 86 -18.13 -7.22 -23.15
C LYS A 86 -18.44 -8.01 -21.89
N LEU A 87 -17.64 -7.78 -20.85
CA LEU A 87 -17.69 -8.52 -19.59
C LEU A 87 -18.26 -7.62 -18.48
N SER A 88 -19.03 -8.21 -17.57
CA SER A 88 -19.63 -7.50 -16.43
C SER A 88 -19.62 -8.38 -15.19
N GLY A 89 -19.02 -7.92 -14.09
CA GLY A 89 -18.87 -8.66 -12.83
C GLY A 89 -20.19 -8.75 -12.06
N GLY A 90 -20.66 -7.63 -11.54
CA GLY A 90 -21.86 -7.60 -10.70
C GLY A 90 -21.61 -6.82 -9.42
N ASN A 91 -22.18 -7.27 -8.30
CA ASN A 91 -22.02 -6.56 -7.02
C ASN A 91 -21.03 -7.29 -6.07
N GLY A 92 -20.36 -8.33 -6.57
CA GLY A 92 -19.40 -9.16 -5.82
C GLY A 92 -17.98 -8.71 -6.11
N ASN A 93 -17.00 -9.39 -5.53
CA ASN A 93 -15.60 -9.16 -5.86
C ASN A 93 -15.24 -10.08 -7.03
N ASP A 94 -15.26 -9.54 -8.23
CA ASP A 94 -15.28 -10.30 -9.46
C ASP A 94 -13.92 -10.33 -10.16
N THR A 95 -13.60 -11.42 -10.85
CA THR A 95 -12.40 -11.52 -11.70
C THR A 95 -12.80 -11.57 -13.17
N LEU A 96 -12.39 -10.57 -13.94
CA LEU A 96 -12.71 -10.44 -15.36
C LEU A 96 -11.42 -10.52 -16.19
N SER A 97 -11.36 -11.45 -17.14
CA SER A 97 -10.25 -11.58 -18.09
C SER A 97 -10.74 -11.50 -19.54
N GLY A 98 -10.32 -10.49 -20.29
CA GLY A 98 -10.64 -10.30 -21.72
C GLY A 98 -9.92 -11.27 -22.66
N LEU A 99 -8.70 -11.65 -22.29
CA LEU A 99 -7.76 -12.50 -23.05
C LEU A 99 -7.17 -11.84 -24.29
N ALA A 100 -7.83 -11.89 -25.44
CA ALA A 100 -7.31 -11.27 -26.66
C ALA A 100 -8.45 -10.63 -27.41
N GLY A 101 -8.25 -9.43 -27.95
CA GLY A 101 -9.36 -8.70 -28.53
C GLY A 101 -9.27 -7.24 -28.16
N ASN A 102 -10.34 -6.50 -28.39
CA ASN A 102 -10.47 -5.16 -27.85
C ASN A 102 -11.69 -5.20 -26.96
N ASP A 103 -11.46 -5.32 -25.66
CA ASP A 103 -12.47 -5.74 -24.71
C ASP A 103 -13.02 -4.56 -23.91
N VAL A 104 -14.22 -4.74 -23.38
CA VAL A 104 -14.86 -3.80 -22.46
C VAL A 104 -15.21 -4.56 -21.19
N LEU A 105 -14.51 -4.27 -20.11
CA LEU A 105 -14.68 -4.89 -18.80
C LEU A 105 -15.33 -3.88 -17.85
N ASN A 106 -16.36 -4.32 -17.13
CA ASN A 106 -17.05 -3.53 -16.11
C ASN A 106 -17.20 -4.35 -14.82
N GLY A 107 -16.46 -4.02 -13.77
CA GLY A 107 -16.58 -4.67 -12.46
C GLY A 107 -17.95 -4.45 -11.82
N ASN A 108 -18.37 -3.18 -11.84
CA ASN A 108 -19.51 -2.56 -11.18
C ASN A 108 -19.28 -2.29 -9.69
N ALA A 109 -19.67 -3.18 -8.78
CA ALA A 109 -19.52 -2.92 -7.34
C ALA A 109 -18.85 -4.11 -6.68
N GLY A 110 -18.02 -3.85 -5.68
CA GLY A 110 -17.11 -4.85 -5.12
C GLY A 110 -15.68 -4.51 -5.49
N ASN A 111 -14.74 -5.27 -4.95
CA ASN A 111 -13.32 -5.11 -5.22
C ASN A 111 -12.93 -6.07 -6.34
N ASP A 112 -12.88 -5.56 -7.56
CA ASP A 112 -12.79 -6.34 -8.78
C ASP A 112 -11.34 -6.43 -9.29
N TRP A 113 -11.02 -7.53 -9.97
CA TRP A 113 -9.78 -7.75 -10.69
C TRP A 113 -10.04 -7.77 -12.19
N LEU A 114 -9.53 -6.77 -12.92
CA LEU A 114 -9.77 -6.59 -14.35
C LEU A 114 -8.45 -6.75 -15.14
N ASP A 115 -8.41 -7.74 -16.03
CA ASP A 115 -7.32 -7.98 -16.97
C ASP A 115 -7.86 -7.99 -18.41
N GLY A 116 -7.62 -6.91 -19.16
CA GLY A 116 -8.01 -6.83 -20.58
C GLY A 116 -7.30 -7.88 -21.44
N GLY A 117 -6.13 -8.36 -21.03
CA GLY A 117 -5.33 -9.26 -21.83
C GLY A 117 -4.63 -8.50 -22.94
N SER A 118 -4.72 -8.96 -24.19
CA SER A 118 -4.00 -8.37 -25.32
C SER A 118 -4.92 -7.61 -26.24
N GLY A 119 -4.55 -6.36 -26.54
CA GLY A 119 -5.19 -5.54 -27.55
C GLY A 119 -5.38 -4.11 -27.05
N ILE A 120 -6.56 -3.55 -27.31
CA ILE A 120 -6.93 -2.20 -26.86
C ILE A 120 -8.18 -2.34 -26.00
N ASP A 121 -7.97 -2.33 -24.69
CA ASP A 121 -9.03 -2.67 -23.75
C ASP A 121 -9.55 -1.45 -22.99
N PHE A 122 -10.83 -1.51 -22.63
CA PHE A 122 -11.48 -0.54 -21.76
C PHE A 122 -11.87 -1.22 -20.46
N MET A 123 -11.36 -0.73 -19.35
CA MET A 123 -11.61 -1.31 -18.03
C MET A 123 -12.19 -0.25 -17.10
N ALA A 124 -13.31 -0.58 -16.46
CA ALA A 124 -13.93 0.21 -15.40
C ALA A 124 -14.30 -0.72 -14.23
N GLY A 125 -13.75 -0.46 -13.05
CA GLY A 125 -13.92 -1.23 -11.82
C GLY A 125 -15.23 -0.85 -11.18
N GLY A 126 -15.37 0.43 -10.83
CA GLY A 126 -16.66 1.01 -10.47
C GLY A 126 -16.70 1.51 -9.03
N ALA A 127 -17.19 0.70 -8.10
CA ALA A 127 -17.26 1.04 -6.68
C ALA A 127 -16.69 -0.09 -5.84
N GLY A 128 -15.73 0.22 -4.98
CA GLY A 128 -14.88 -0.74 -4.31
C GLY A 128 -13.42 -0.41 -4.58
N ASP A 129 -12.51 -1.16 -3.96
CA ASP A 129 -11.08 -1.02 -4.21
C ASP A 129 -10.69 -2.00 -5.34
N ASP A 130 -10.61 -1.51 -6.56
CA ASP A 130 -10.44 -2.29 -7.78
C ASP A 130 -8.97 -2.41 -8.21
N THR A 131 -8.63 -3.48 -8.94
CA THR A 131 -7.30 -3.71 -9.49
C THR A 131 -7.33 -3.95 -11.00
N TYR A 132 -6.51 -3.19 -11.72
CA TYR A 132 -6.38 -3.24 -13.17
C TYR A 132 -5.02 -3.76 -13.59
N LEU A 133 -4.98 -4.75 -14.47
CA LEU A 133 -3.75 -5.21 -15.10
C LEU A 133 -3.59 -4.54 -16.47
N VAL A 134 -2.56 -3.70 -16.60
CA VAL A 134 -2.27 -2.96 -17.83
C VAL A 134 -0.97 -3.47 -18.47
N ASN A 135 -1.07 -3.87 -19.73
CA ASN A 135 0.06 -4.39 -20.49
C ASN A 135 0.19 -3.77 -21.89
N SER A 136 -0.77 -2.94 -22.30
CA SER A 136 -0.77 -2.23 -23.57
C SER A 136 -0.92 -0.73 -23.36
N PHE A 137 -0.12 0.05 -24.09
CA PHE A 137 -0.16 1.52 -24.01
C PHE A 137 -1.52 2.10 -24.42
N TRP A 138 -2.32 1.31 -25.14
CA TRP A 138 -3.62 1.72 -25.63
C TRP A 138 -4.77 1.34 -24.69
N ASP A 139 -4.51 0.58 -23.63
CA ASP A 139 -5.52 0.28 -22.63
C ASP A 139 -5.98 1.56 -21.95
N ARG A 140 -7.27 1.58 -21.60
CA ARG A 140 -7.89 2.72 -20.92
C ARG A 140 -8.60 2.23 -19.67
N VAL A 141 -8.02 2.60 -18.53
CA VAL A 141 -8.67 2.50 -17.21
C VAL A 141 -9.53 3.73 -16.98
N VAL A 142 -10.73 3.54 -16.45
CA VAL A 142 -11.64 4.63 -16.05
C VAL A 142 -12.17 4.37 -14.67
N GLU A 143 -11.95 5.33 -13.78
CA GLU A 143 -12.50 5.33 -12.44
C GLU A 143 -13.45 6.48 -12.17
N ASN A 144 -14.40 6.22 -11.27
CA ASN A 144 -15.34 7.23 -10.79
C ASN A 144 -14.79 7.91 -9.52
N ALA A 145 -15.19 9.16 -9.31
CA ALA A 145 -14.92 9.80 -8.02
C ALA A 145 -15.58 9.01 -6.88
N HIS A 146 -14.82 8.72 -5.83
CA HIS A 146 -15.25 7.90 -4.69
C HIS A 146 -15.55 6.42 -5.04
N GLY A 147 -14.88 5.87 -6.06
CA GLY A 147 -14.90 4.43 -6.39
C GLY A 147 -14.32 3.60 -5.25
N GLY A 148 -13.10 3.90 -4.85
CA GLY A 148 -12.46 3.33 -3.66
C GLY A 148 -11.04 3.82 -3.56
N ARG A 149 -10.12 2.90 -3.24
CA ARG A 149 -8.68 3.05 -3.48
C ARG A 149 -8.27 2.05 -4.53
N ASP A 150 -8.07 2.56 -5.74
CA ASP A 150 -7.92 1.73 -6.91
C ASP A 150 -6.44 1.56 -7.29
N ALA A 151 -6.12 0.43 -7.91
CA ALA A 151 -4.75 0.04 -8.21
C ALA A 151 -4.55 -0.33 -9.67
N VAL A 152 -3.50 0.20 -10.28
CA VAL A 152 -3.01 -0.27 -11.58
C VAL A 152 -1.73 -1.06 -11.38
N ILE A 153 -1.69 -2.30 -11.87
CA ILE A 153 -0.49 -3.09 -12.03
C ILE A 153 -0.07 -2.99 -13.51
N ALA A 154 1.00 -2.26 -13.78
CA ALA A 154 1.45 -1.98 -15.14
C ALA A 154 2.75 -2.71 -15.47
N SER A 155 2.74 -3.53 -16.52
CA SER A 155 3.97 -4.17 -17.05
C SER A 155 4.74 -3.26 -18.05
N ILE A 156 4.19 -2.08 -18.30
CA ILE A 156 4.69 -1.04 -19.20
C ILE A 156 4.76 0.30 -18.45
N SER A 157 5.28 1.35 -19.11
CA SER A 157 5.19 2.69 -18.54
C SER A 157 3.73 3.17 -18.48
N TYR A 158 3.36 3.83 -17.39
CA TYR A 158 1.97 4.19 -17.12
C TYR A 158 1.85 5.53 -16.37
N ILE A 159 0.76 6.23 -16.64
CA ILE A 159 0.39 7.49 -15.97
C ILE A 159 -0.98 7.26 -15.33
N LEU A 160 -1.09 7.48 -14.03
CA LEU A 160 -2.38 7.38 -13.34
C LEU A 160 -3.34 8.43 -13.89
N GLY A 161 -4.53 7.98 -14.27
CA GLY A 161 -5.66 8.85 -14.56
C GLY A 161 -6.28 9.41 -13.29
N ASP A 162 -7.35 10.18 -13.45
CA ASP A 162 -8.13 10.70 -12.32
C ASP A 162 -8.70 9.56 -11.47
N ASN A 163 -8.76 9.77 -10.14
CA ASN A 163 -9.31 8.83 -9.15
C ASN A 163 -8.60 7.47 -9.07
N LEU A 164 -7.35 7.38 -9.53
CA LEU A 164 -6.49 6.22 -9.29
C LEU A 164 -5.43 6.61 -8.26
N GLU A 165 -5.27 5.81 -7.21
CA GLU A 165 -4.37 6.13 -6.10
C GLU A 165 -3.10 5.28 -6.12
N ASN A 166 -3.16 4.04 -6.60
CA ASN A 166 -2.03 3.11 -6.50
C ASN A 166 -1.51 2.70 -7.88
N LEU A 167 -0.18 2.71 -8.03
CA LEU A 167 0.51 2.18 -9.21
C LEU A 167 1.59 1.19 -8.77
N VAL A 168 1.58 0.00 -9.37
CA VAL A 168 2.62 -1.02 -9.21
C VAL A 168 3.23 -1.33 -10.57
N LEU A 169 4.52 -1.04 -10.73
CA LEU A 169 5.28 -1.37 -11.92
C LEU A 169 5.76 -2.82 -11.83
N SER A 170 5.34 -3.67 -12.76
CA SER A 170 5.64 -5.12 -12.78
C SER A 170 6.56 -5.53 -13.94
N GLY A 171 6.93 -4.59 -14.81
CA GLY A 171 7.81 -4.84 -15.95
C GLY A 171 9.24 -5.22 -15.52
N ALA A 172 9.87 -6.11 -16.28
CA ALA A 172 11.27 -6.52 -16.05
C ALA A 172 12.31 -5.60 -16.70
N SER A 173 11.87 -4.52 -17.34
CA SER A 173 12.70 -3.52 -18.02
C SER A 173 12.49 -2.15 -17.40
N ALA A 174 13.34 -1.20 -17.75
CA ALA A 174 13.17 0.15 -17.26
C ALA A 174 11.89 0.78 -17.81
N ILE A 175 11.00 1.18 -16.90
CA ILE A 175 9.70 1.78 -17.19
C ILE A 175 9.44 2.97 -16.27
N ILE A 176 8.49 3.80 -16.68
CA ILE A 176 8.14 5.06 -16.01
C ILE A 176 6.77 4.91 -15.35
N GLY A 177 6.66 5.27 -14.08
CA GLY A 177 5.40 5.44 -13.39
C GLY A 177 5.18 6.91 -13.05
N ILE A 178 4.03 7.46 -13.42
CA ILE A 178 3.68 8.85 -13.13
C ILE A 178 2.34 8.87 -12.39
N GLY A 179 2.29 9.59 -11.28
CA GLY A 179 1.07 9.84 -10.53
C GLY A 179 0.19 10.92 -11.15
N ASN A 180 -0.81 11.35 -10.39
CA ASN A 180 -1.74 12.42 -10.71
C ASN A 180 -1.60 13.55 -9.68
N SER A 181 -2.67 14.30 -9.41
CA SER A 181 -2.64 15.43 -8.46
C SER A 181 -3.17 15.09 -7.06
N THR A 182 -3.36 13.82 -6.75
CA THR A 182 -3.79 13.32 -5.45
C THR A 182 -2.64 12.57 -4.77
N ALA A 183 -2.77 12.28 -3.48
CA ALA A 183 -1.81 11.44 -2.79
C ALA A 183 -1.77 10.03 -3.38
N ASN A 184 -0.69 9.68 -4.05
CA ASN A 184 -0.50 8.41 -4.73
C ASN A 184 0.48 7.50 -3.99
N GLN A 185 0.29 6.20 -4.15
CA GLN A 185 1.25 5.18 -3.75
C GLN A 185 1.81 4.52 -5.01
N ILE A 186 3.09 4.79 -5.32
CA ILE A 186 3.74 4.28 -6.51
C ILE A 186 4.88 3.35 -6.11
N THR A 187 4.77 2.09 -6.50
CA THR A 187 5.77 1.05 -6.26
C THR A 187 6.41 0.62 -7.57
N GLY A 188 7.73 0.73 -7.62
CA GLY A 188 8.60 0.23 -8.68
C GLY A 188 8.75 -1.29 -8.67
N SER A 189 9.68 -1.74 -9.51
CA SER A 189 9.98 -3.14 -9.82
C SER A 189 11.38 -3.50 -9.33
N ALA A 190 11.91 -4.66 -9.72
CA ALA A 190 13.33 -4.99 -9.49
C ALA A 190 14.28 -4.42 -10.57
N ALA A 191 13.74 -3.68 -11.54
CA ALA A 191 14.48 -3.01 -12.60
C ALA A 191 14.49 -1.50 -12.35
N ALA A 192 15.48 -0.80 -12.93
CA ALA A 192 15.57 0.66 -12.86
C ALA A 192 14.28 1.35 -13.32
N ASN A 193 13.69 2.21 -12.49
CA ASN A 193 12.45 2.91 -12.77
C ASN A 193 12.63 4.43 -12.64
N ILE A 194 11.81 5.16 -13.38
CA ILE A 194 11.61 6.59 -13.17
C ILE A 194 10.20 6.74 -12.59
N ILE A 195 10.09 7.26 -11.37
CA ILE A 195 8.84 7.39 -10.65
C ILE A 195 8.62 8.86 -10.34
N TRP A 196 7.53 9.44 -10.84
CA TRP A 196 7.12 10.81 -10.58
C TRP A 196 5.81 10.78 -9.78
N GLY A 197 5.81 11.31 -8.56
CA GLY A 197 4.62 11.45 -7.71
C GLY A 197 3.66 12.46 -8.31
N GLY A 198 4.14 13.69 -8.50
CA GLY A 198 3.37 14.77 -9.12
C GLY A 198 2.93 15.76 -8.06
N ALA A 199 1.63 16.00 -7.94
CA ALA A 199 1.13 16.85 -6.88
C ALA A 199 0.39 16.01 -5.85
N GLY A 200 0.48 16.38 -4.58
CA GLY A 200 -0.11 15.59 -3.49
C GLY A 200 0.98 15.05 -2.59
N ASN A 201 0.58 14.33 -1.54
CA ASN A 201 1.54 13.77 -0.60
C ASN A 201 1.75 12.31 -0.97
N ASP A 202 2.79 12.03 -1.75
CA ASP A 202 3.00 10.76 -2.41
C ASP A 202 3.90 9.82 -1.61
N MET A 203 3.73 8.52 -1.83
CA MET A 203 4.62 7.48 -1.32
C MET A 203 5.24 6.71 -2.48
N LEU A 204 6.53 6.92 -2.69
CA LEU A 204 7.29 6.42 -3.82
C LEU A 204 8.30 5.39 -3.35
N SER A 205 8.27 4.18 -3.93
CA SER A 205 9.22 3.10 -3.63
C SER A 205 9.87 2.60 -4.90
N GLY A 206 11.19 2.70 -5.05
CA GLY A 206 11.94 2.15 -6.20
C GLY A 206 12.06 0.62 -6.17
N LYS A 207 12.06 0.05 -4.96
CA LYS A 207 12.30 -1.37 -4.64
C LYS A 207 13.72 -1.81 -4.94
N GLY A 208 14.05 -2.10 -6.18
CA GLY A 208 15.39 -2.54 -6.53
C GLY A 208 15.72 -2.08 -7.94
N GLY A 209 16.99 -1.74 -8.19
CA GLY A 209 17.35 -1.18 -9.48
C GLY A 209 18.32 -0.03 -9.32
N VAL A 210 18.25 0.90 -10.25
CA VAL A 210 18.91 2.21 -10.15
C VAL A 210 17.82 3.19 -10.50
N ASP A 211 17.14 3.68 -9.48
CA ASP A 211 15.87 4.35 -9.61
C ASP A 211 16.03 5.87 -9.57
N THR A 212 15.04 6.57 -10.12
CA THR A 212 14.93 8.02 -10.02
C THR A 212 13.52 8.35 -9.55
N LEU A 213 13.41 8.81 -8.31
CA LEU A 213 12.14 9.17 -7.66
C LEU A 213 12.06 10.70 -7.56
N LEU A 214 10.97 11.26 -8.08
CA LEU A 214 10.62 12.68 -7.99
C LEU A 214 9.30 12.83 -7.25
N GLY A 215 9.29 13.49 -6.10
CA GLY A 215 8.06 13.84 -5.37
C GLY A 215 7.28 14.95 -6.08
N ASP A 216 7.97 16.04 -6.41
CA ASP A 216 7.47 17.28 -7.02
C ASP A 216 6.78 18.21 -6.00
N THR A 217 5.46 18.26 -5.86
CA THR A 217 4.84 19.14 -4.85
C THR A 217 4.02 18.38 -3.83
N GLY A 218 4.27 18.63 -2.55
CA GLY A 218 3.54 18.05 -1.44
C GLY A 218 4.51 17.50 -0.41
N ASP A 219 3.99 16.81 0.61
CA ASP A 219 4.86 16.15 1.60
C ASP A 219 5.07 14.69 1.16
N ASP A 220 6.19 14.41 0.51
CA ASP A 220 6.43 13.12 -0.14
C ASP A 220 7.29 12.18 0.71
N SER A 221 7.08 10.87 0.53
CA SER A 221 7.89 9.82 1.13
C SER A 221 8.61 9.02 0.05
N LEU A 222 9.93 9.15 -0.02
CA LEU A 222 10.78 8.54 -1.04
C LEU A 222 11.63 7.41 -0.43
N ASP A 223 11.52 6.21 -1.00
CA ASP A 223 12.30 5.03 -0.64
C ASP A 223 12.91 4.43 -1.91
N GLY A 224 14.19 4.70 -2.18
CA GLY A 224 14.91 4.13 -3.34
C GLY A 224 14.98 2.60 -3.28
N GLY A 225 15.18 2.05 -2.08
CA GLY A 225 15.36 0.63 -1.88
C GLY A 225 16.78 0.18 -2.23
N VAL A 226 16.92 -0.99 -2.86
CA VAL A 226 18.22 -1.56 -3.21
C VAL A 226 18.71 -0.97 -4.53
N GLY A 227 19.75 -0.15 -4.52
CA GLY A 227 20.19 0.46 -5.76
C GLY A 227 21.30 1.46 -5.61
N ASN A 228 21.37 2.41 -6.53
CA ASN A 228 22.15 3.63 -6.33
C ASN A 228 21.26 4.74 -6.85
N ASP A 229 20.34 5.19 -6.00
CA ASP A 229 19.15 5.85 -6.47
C ASP A 229 19.29 7.38 -6.43
N LEU A 230 18.50 8.05 -7.26
CA LEU A 230 18.36 9.50 -7.24
C LEU A 230 16.99 9.86 -6.65
N LEU A 231 16.99 10.53 -5.51
CA LEU A 231 15.80 10.95 -4.79
C LEU A 231 15.71 12.48 -4.84
N ILE A 232 14.60 12.99 -5.34
CA ILE A 232 14.32 14.42 -5.49
C ILE A 232 12.95 14.66 -4.86
N GLY A 233 12.90 15.18 -3.63
CA GLY A 233 11.66 15.46 -2.93
C GLY A 233 10.86 16.53 -3.66
N GLY A 234 11.40 17.74 -3.74
CA GLY A 234 10.79 18.83 -4.46
C GLY A 234 10.42 19.94 -3.50
N THR A 235 9.16 20.37 -3.50
CA THR A 235 8.65 21.35 -2.52
C THR A 235 7.70 20.71 -1.54
N GLY A 236 7.73 21.14 -0.29
CA GLY A 236 6.98 20.52 0.79
C GLY A 236 7.88 19.69 1.68
N THR A 237 7.34 19.11 2.74
CA THR A 237 8.15 18.42 3.76
C THR A 237 8.36 16.97 3.40
N ASP A 238 9.53 16.65 2.86
CA ASP A 238 9.82 15.35 2.29
C ASP A 238 10.52 14.41 3.28
N THR A 239 10.32 13.11 3.09
CA THR A 239 10.95 12.06 3.89
C THR A 239 11.66 11.06 3.00
N TYR A 240 12.98 10.92 3.21
CA TYR A 240 13.84 9.97 2.52
C TYR A 240 14.19 8.80 3.42
N SER A 241 13.82 7.59 3.02
CA SER A 241 14.18 6.38 3.76
C SER A 241 15.57 5.90 3.36
N PHE A 242 16.40 5.53 4.33
CA PHE A 242 17.74 5.02 4.07
C PHE A 242 18.11 3.89 5.04
N GLY A 243 18.71 2.83 4.52
CA GLY A 243 18.93 1.57 5.24
C GLY A 243 20.21 0.86 4.83
N ARG A 244 20.50 -0.26 5.50
CA ARG A 244 21.57 -1.17 5.06
C ARG A 244 21.13 -1.91 3.80
N GLY A 245 22.05 -2.07 2.85
CA GLY A 245 21.80 -2.70 1.55
C GLY A 245 21.12 -1.80 0.52
N PHE A 246 20.97 -0.51 0.82
CA PHE A 246 20.37 0.47 -0.10
C PHE A 246 21.37 0.92 -1.17
N GLY A 247 22.67 0.78 -0.92
CA GLY A 247 23.73 1.16 -1.85
C GLY A 247 24.09 2.63 -1.73
N LYS A 248 24.27 3.31 -2.87
CA LYS A 248 24.79 4.69 -2.92
C LYS A 248 23.81 5.66 -3.53
N ASP A 249 23.03 6.27 -2.65
CA ASP A 249 21.92 7.12 -3.05
C ASP A 249 22.31 8.60 -3.02
N ILE A 250 21.60 9.39 -3.82
CA ILE A 250 21.77 10.84 -3.91
C ILE A 250 20.43 11.48 -3.61
N ILE A 251 20.41 12.37 -2.61
CA ILE A 251 19.31 13.30 -2.38
C ILE A 251 19.65 14.63 -3.05
N VAL A 252 18.70 15.18 -3.79
CA VAL A 252 18.75 16.54 -4.32
C VAL A 252 17.62 17.33 -3.70
N GLU A 253 17.99 18.19 -2.76
CA GLU A 253 17.11 19.19 -2.19
C GLU A 253 17.18 20.51 -2.95
N ASN A 254 16.04 21.17 -3.08
CA ASN A 254 15.96 22.49 -3.70
C ASN A 254 14.88 23.42 -3.10
N ASP A 255 14.22 23.03 -2.01
CA ASP A 255 13.29 23.91 -1.31
C ASP A 255 14.02 24.81 -0.30
N SER A 256 13.71 26.10 -0.35
CA SER A 256 14.21 27.09 0.62
C SER A 256 13.09 27.73 1.43
N THR A 257 11.89 27.15 1.34
CA THR A 257 10.69 27.61 2.03
C THR A 257 10.84 27.46 3.54
N LEU A 258 10.66 28.56 4.27
CA LEU A 258 10.81 28.54 5.72
C LEU A 258 9.75 27.65 6.38
N GLY A 259 10.19 26.70 7.21
CA GLY A 259 9.32 25.83 7.99
C GLY A 259 8.96 24.51 7.32
N VAL A 260 9.40 24.31 6.07
CA VAL A 260 9.54 22.99 5.46
C VAL A 260 10.72 22.28 6.13
N LEU A 261 10.54 21.00 6.49
CA LEU A 261 11.48 20.26 7.34
C LEU A 261 11.78 18.87 6.78
N ASP A 262 12.65 18.82 5.78
CA ASP A 262 12.99 17.58 5.12
C ASP A 262 13.69 16.62 6.08
N THR A 263 13.37 15.34 5.94
CA THR A 263 13.77 14.30 6.89
C THR A 263 14.46 13.14 6.18
N VAL A 264 15.70 12.84 6.56
CA VAL A 264 16.27 11.50 6.34
C VAL A 264 15.86 10.60 7.49
N LYS A 265 15.18 9.50 7.17
CA LYS A 265 14.71 8.49 8.12
C LYS A 265 15.50 7.20 7.95
N PHE A 266 16.27 6.84 8.98
CA PHE A 266 17.00 5.58 9.02
C PHE A 266 16.10 4.42 9.44
N LEU A 267 16.29 3.27 8.79
CA LEU A 267 15.58 2.03 9.12
C LEU A 267 15.94 1.49 10.52
N SER A 268 15.14 0.53 11.01
CA SER A 268 15.15 0.09 12.41
C SER A 268 16.42 -0.59 12.90
N ASP A 269 17.30 -1.01 11.98
CA ASP A 269 18.58 -1.65 12.28
C ASP A 269 19.74 -0.66 12.42
N ILE A 270 19.48 0.64 12.28
CA ILE A 270 20.50 1.70 12.35
C ILE A 270 20.30 2.52 13.62
N ILE A 271 21.38 2.61 14.41
CA ILE A 271 21.48 3.45 15.60
C ILE A 271 22.43 4.64 15.35
N PRO A 272 22.37 5.74 16.13
CA PRO A 272 23.20 6.93 15.92
C PRO A 272 24.70 6.68 15.81
N GLU A 273 25.24 5.76 16.62
CA GLU A 273 26.66 5.40 16.65
C GLU A 273 27.14 4.74 15.35
N GLN A 274 26.19 4.30 14.51
CA GLN A 274 26.48 3.67 13.22
C GLN A 274 26.38 4.63 12.04
N ILE A 275 26.01 5.89 12.27
CA ILE A 275 25.85 6.90 11.23
C ILE A 275 27.11 7.75 11.19
N TRP A 276 27.80 7.74 10.05
CA TRP A 276 29.05 8.46 9.83
C TRP A 276 28.85 9.62 8.87
N PHE A 277 29.08 10.84 9.36
CA PHE A 277 28.98 12.08 8.58
C PHE A 277 30.35 12.54 8.10
N GLN A 278 30.46 12.86 6.81
CA GLN A 278 31.68 13.35 6.20
C GLN A 278 31.37 14.42 5.15
N ARG A 279 32.25 15.41 5.02
CA ARG A 279 32.19 16.36 3.91
C ARG A 279 32.85 15.78 2.65
N GLY A 280 32.09 15.72 1.56
CA GLY A 280 32.54 15.31 0.22
C GLY A 280 32.48 16.48 -0.75
N GLY A 281 33.52 17.34 -0.77
CA GLY A 281 33.51 18.56 -1.58
C GLY A 281 32.42 19.54 -1.13
N ASN A 282 31.39 19.73 -1.97
CA ASN A 282 30.21 20.54 -1.67
C ASN A 282 29.04 19.75 -1.08
N ASN A 283 29.16 18.43 -0.97
CA ASN A 283 28.10 17.55 -0.50
C ASN A 283 28.34 17.14 0.96
N LEU A 284 27.25 16.76 1.62
CA LEU A 284 27.29 15.96 2.84
C LEU A 284 27.18 14.49 2.46
N GLU A 285 28.11 13.68 2.93
CA GLU A 285 28.10 12.23 2.77
C GLU A 285 27.74 11.59 4.12
N VAL A 286 26.75 10.71 4.12
CA VAL A 286 26.26 9.98 5.29
C VAL A 286 26.41 8.49 5.02
N SER A 287 27.33 7.83 5.70
CA SER A 287 27.60 6.40 5.52
C SER A 287 27.11 5.60 6.71
N ILE A 288 26.69 4.36 6.49
CA ILE A 288 26.39 3.45 7.60
C ILE A 288 27.62 2.57 7.86
N ILE A 289 28.26 2.72 9.01
CA ILE A 289 29.47 1.96 9.33
C ILE A 289 29.20 0.46 9.27
N GLY A 290 30.21 -0.30 8.86
CA GLY A 290 30.11 -1.74 8.68
C GLY A 290 29.42 -2.17 7.39
N SER A 291 29.03 -1.23 6.53
CA SER A 291 28.42 -1.49 5.21
C SER A 291 29.08 -0.69 4.09
N HIS A 292 28.59 -0.87 2.86
CA HIS A 292 28.97 -0.06 1.70
C HIS A 292 27.97 1.07 1.43
N ASP A 293 26.95 1.20 2.28
CA ASP A 293 25.82 2.11 2.07
C ASP A 293 26.24 3.55 2.35
N LYS A 294 25.92 4.44 1.40
CA LYS A 294 26.21 5.86 1.49
C LYS A 294 25.09 6.69 0.88
N LEU A 295 24.58 7.64 1.64
CA LEU A 295 23.70 8.69 1.17
C LEU A 295 24.51 9.97 0.92
N VAL A 296 24.33 10.57 -0.26
CA VAL A 296 24.94 11.86 -0.61
C VAL A 296 23.84 12.90 -0.68
N ILE A 297 23.84 13.85 0.25
CA ILE A 297 22.97 15.03 0.19
C ILE A 297 23.73 16.09 -0.60
N LYS A 298 23.25 16.32 -1.83
CA LYS A 298 23.96 17.12 -2.82
C LYS A 298 23.96 18.60 -2.44
N ASP A 299 25.08 19.27 -2.67
CA ASP A 299 25.22 20.72 -2.55
C ASP A 299 24.92 21.30 -1.16
N TRP A 300 24.92 20.46 -0.10
CA TRP A 300 24.78 20.86 1.31
C TRP A 300 25.65 22.06 1.69
N TYR A 301 26.90 22.12 1.22
CA TYR A 301 27.82 23.20 1.55
C TYR A 301 27.78 24.40 0.58
N LEU A 302 26.82 24.44 -0.34
CA LEU A 302 26.60 25.55 -1.28
C LEU A 302 25.38 26.40 -0.95
N SER A 303 24.29 25.79 -0.49
CA SER A 303 23.02 26.48 -0.21
C SER A 303 22.32 25.86 0.99
N SER A 304 21.67 26.68 1.81
CA SER A 304 20.82 26.19 2.90
C SER A 304 19.54 25.53 2.39
N GLY A 305 19.05 25.87 1.18
CA GLY A 305 17.92 25.17 0.56
C GLY A 305 18.30 23.86 -0.13
N ALA A 306 19.51 23.36 0.14
CA ALA A 306 19.95 22.02 -0.23
C ALA A 306 20.19 21.16 1.02
N HIS A 307 19.72 21.62 2.18
CA HIS A 307 19.82 20.92 3.44
C HIS A 307 18.62 20.00 3.61
N VAL A 308 18.85 18.92 4.33
CA VAL A 308 17.82 18.15 5.00
C VAL A 308 17.82 18.62 6.46
N GLU A 309 16.69 19.10 6.98
CA GLU A 309 16.63 19.69 8.31
C GLU A 309 16.70 18.66 9.43
N GLN A 310 16.33 17.41 9.17
CA GLN A 310 16.15 16.40 10.20
C GLN A 310 16.73 15.03 9.78
N PHE A 311 17.41 14.40 10.72
CA PHE A 311 17.85 13.01 10.63
C PHE A 311 17.17 12.24 11.77
N LYS A 312 16.40 11.21 11.45
CA LYS A 312 15.61 10.45 12.45
C LYS A 312 15.92 8.97 12.38
N THR A 313 16.15 8.35 13.53
CA THR A 313 16.20 6.88 13.63
C THR A 313 14.79 6.31 13.83
N ALA A 314 14.57 5.04 13.51
CA ALA A 314 13.27 4.40 13.75
C ALA A 314 12.86 4.38 15.24
N GLY A 315 13.83 4.47 16.16
CA GLY A 315 13.60 4.59 17.60
C GLY A 315 13.11 5.97 18.05
N GLY A 316 13.03 6.94 17.13
CA GLY A 316 12.50 8.29 17.39
C GLY A 316 13.54 9.33 17.77
N LEU A 317 14.83 8.96 17.90
CA LEU A 317 15.90 9.93 18.12
C LEU A 317 16.07 10.83 16.89
N MET A 318 16.22 12.12 17.13
CA MET A 318 16.35 13.14 16.09
C MET A 318 17.65 13.93 16.24
N LEU A 319 18.36 14.10 15.12
CA LEU A 319 19.48 15.02 14.95
C LEU A 319 19.02 16.15 14.01
N LEU A 320 19.26 17.40 14.40
CA LEU A 320 18.96 18.55 13.54
C LEU A 320 20.10 18.80 12.55
N GLY A 321 19.77 19.21 11.33
CA GLY A 321 20.74 19.60 10.29
C GLY A 321 21.74 20.65 10.78
N SER A 322 21.29 21.58 11.63
CA SER A 322 22.14 22.59 12.28
C SER A 322 23.24 22.04 13.20
N GLN A 323 23.16 20.77 13.63
CA GLN A 323 24.14 20.11 14.48
C GLN A 323 25.13 19.24 13.67
N VAL A 324 24.82 18.93 12.41
CA VAL A 324 25.60 18.00 11.56
C VAL A 324 27.06 18.42 11.44
N ASP A 325 27.35 19.71 11.24
CA ASP A 325 28.73 20.18 11.07
C ASP A 325 29.63 19.94 12.30
N SER A 326 29.03 19.88 13.50
CA SER A 326 29.78 19.52 14.71
C SER A 326 30.22 18.06 14.67
N LEU A 327 29.36 17.16 14.17
CA LEU A 327 29.70 15.75 13.99
C LEU A 327 30.71 15.57 12.85
N VAL A 328 30.51 16.23 11.70
CA VAL A 328 31.45 16.19 10.57
C VAL A 328 32.85 16.64 11.00
N THR A 329 32.95 17.72 11.79
CA THR A 329 34.23 18.22 12.29
C THR A 329 34.91 17.23 13.23
N ALA A 330 34.15 16.61 14.13
CA ALA A 330 34.68 15.61 15.07
C ALA A 330 35.14 14.34 14.33
N MET A 331 34.34 13.86 13.37
CA MET A 331 34.61 12.65 12.59
C MET A 331 35.78 12.82 11.61
N ALA A 332 36.04 14.04 11.11
CA ALA A 332 37.17 14.32 10.23
C ALA A 332 38.56 14.08 10.86
N GLY A 333 38.64 13.92 12.19
CA GLY A 333 39.87 13.56 12.89
C GLY A 333 40.24 12.07 12.79
N PHE A 334 39.39 11.26 12.15
CA PHE A 334 39.52 9.81 12.09
C PHE A 334 39.38 9.29 10.66
N GLU A 335 39.85 8.07 10.43
CA GLU A 335 39.50 7.33 9.22
C GLU A 335 38.13 6.69 9.42
N PRO A 336 37.22 6.73 8.44
CA PRO A 336 35.93 6.02 8.54
C PRO A 336 36.16 4.53 8.85
N PRO A 337 35.39 3.93 9.78
CA PRO A 337 35.53 2.51 10.10
C PRO A 337 35.45 1.63 8.85
N GLU A 338 36.26 0.57 8.81
CA GLU A 338 36.30 -0.35 7.68
C GLU A 338 34.95 -1.07 7.50
N SER A 339 34.63 -1.46 6.28
CA SER A 339 33.46 -2.30 6.01
C SER A 339 33.52 -3.59 6.86
N GLY A 340 32.39 -3.98 7.45
CA GLY A 340 32.30 -5.06 8.43
C GLY A 340 32.49 -4.65 9.90
N GLN A 341 32.98 -3.44 10.20
CA GLN A 341 33.00 -2.90 11.56
C GLN A 341 31.70 -2.16 11.89
N THR A 342 30.83 -2.79 12.67
CA THR A 342 29.50 -2.25 13.04
C THR A 342 29.48 -1.47 14.34
N ILE A 343 30.63 -1.37 15.02
CA ILE A 343 30.82 -0.66 16.28
C ILE A 343 32.04 0.25 16.10
N LEU A 344 31.97 1.45 16.68
CA LEU A 344 33.08 2.38 16.67
C LEU A 344 34.29 1.80 17.44
N PRO A 345 35.53 2.02 16.97
CA PRO A 345 36.71 1.70 17.76
C PRO A 345 36.67 2.43 19.13
N PRO A 346 37.19 1.86 20.23
CA PRO A 346 37.14 2.50 21.55
C PRO A 346 37.79 3.89 21.62
N SER A 347 38.79 4.15 20.76
CA SER A 347 39.41 5.47 20.64
C SER A 347 38.52 6.52 19.98
N TYR A 348 37.53 6.09 19.19
CA TYR A 348 36.57 6.95 18.50
C TYR A 348 35.39 7.22 19.44
N GLU A 349 34.85 6.17 20.06
CA GLU A 349 33.76 6.23 21.06
C GLU A 349 34.05 7.29 22.14
N ALA A 350 35.26 7.27 22.71
CA ALA A 350 35.68 8.22 23.75
C ALA A 350 35.56 9.70 23.34
N ILE A 351 35.53 10.01 22.06
CA ILE A 351 35.44 11.37 21.50
C ILE A 351 34.05 11.63 20.90
N LEU A 352 33.45 10.66 20.22
CA LEU A 352 32.20 10.83 19.47
C LEU A 352 30.95 10.62 20.32
N ASP A 353 30.94 9.67 21.25
CA ASP A 353 29.73 9.32 22.03
C ASP A 353 29.15 10.50 22.80
N PRO A 354 29.94 11.38 23.44
CA PRO A 354 29.38 12.54 24.14
C PRO A 354 28.66 13.52 23.20
N LEU A 355 29.13 13.65 21.95
CA LEU A 355 28.50 14.49 20.94
C LEU A 355 27.24 13.81 20.38
N ILE A 356 27.33 12.52 20.07
CA ILE A 356 26.21 11.73 19.56
C ILE A 356 25.05 11.77 20.57
N SER A 357 25.34 11.48 21.84
CA SER A 357 24.33 11.49 22.91
C SER A 357 23.74 12.87 23.19
N ALA A 358 24.50 13.95 22.94
CA ALA A 358 24.04 15.32 23.16
C ALA A 358 23.17 15.85 22.01
N PHE A 359 23.39 15.37 20.79
CA PHE A 359 22.70 15.86 19.60
C PHE A 359 21.52 15.01 19.16
N TRP A 360 21.58 13.70 19.35
CA TRP A 360 20.47 12.79 19.07
C TRP A 360 19.53 12.73 20.28
N LEU A 361 18.37 13.40 20.21
CA LEU A 361 17.41 13.55 21.31
C LEU A 361 16.00 13.12 20.97
#